data_AF-A0A448KAT3-F1
#
_entry.id   AF-A0A448KAT3-F1
#
_cell.length_a   1.000
_cell.length_b   1.000
_cell.length_c   1.000
_cell.angle_alpha   90.00
_cell.angle_beta   90.00
_cell.angle_gamma   90.00
#
_symmetry.space_group_name_H-M   'P 1'
#
loop_
_entity.id
_entity.type
_entity.pdbx_description
1 polymer ?
#
loop_
_entity_poly.entity_id
_entity_poly.type
_entity_poly.pdbx_seq_one_letter_code
_entity_poly.pdbx_strand_id
1 'polypeptide(L)'
;MREWVWMAARPTLVSDLDASIDHLADWTQDPSERIRRFASESLRPRGVWATHIAALKEAPERGEPILTPLRADPSRYVQDSVANWINDAAKSRPDWALDLCRRWTTAGENPATERIVKRALRSGDLAAQLHSQA
;
A
#
# COMPACT_ATOMS: atom_id res chain seq x y z
N MET A 1 -8.13 8.21 19.41
CA MET A 1 -7.52 6.97 18.85
C MET A 1 -7.36 7.18 17.34
N ARG A 2 -6.15 7.02 16.79
CA ARG A 2 -5.78 7.49 15.43
C ARG A 2 -6.44 6.71 14.29
N GLU A 3 -6.94 5.52 14.56
CA GLU A 3 -7.57 4.66 13.56
C GLU A 3 -8.99 5.12 13.16
N TRP A 4 -9.61 5.98 13.96
CA TRP A 4 -11.02 6.34 13.81
C TRP A 4 -11.27 7.25 12.62
N VAL A 5 -10.28 8.08 12.26
CA VAL A 5 -10.42 9.08 11.19
C VAL A 5 -10.55 8.42 9.82
N TRP A 6 -9.68 7.44 9.51
CA TRP A 6 -9.78 6.74 8.23
C TRP A 6 -10.96 5.78 8.20
N MET A 7 -11.34 5.18 9.33
CA MET A 7 -12.55 4.35 9.41
C MET A 7 -13.83 5.15 9.13
N ALA A 8 -13.91 6.38 9.65
CA ALA A 8 -15.04 7.27 9.38
C ALA A 8 -15.05 7.78 7.94
N ALA A 9 -13.88 8.06 7.35
CA ALA A 9 -13.78 8.54 5.97
C ALA A 9 -14.00 7.43 4.92
N ARG A 10 -13.69 6.18 5.25
CA ARG A 10 -13.66 5.06 4.30
C ARG A 10 -14.96 4.82 3.54
N PRO A 11 -16.17 4.85 4.14
CA PRO A 11 -17.41 4.68 3.38
C PRO A 11 -17.52 5.69 2.23
N THR A 12 -17.19 6.96 2.48
CA THR A 12 -17.19 8.03 1.47
C THR A 12 -16.08 7.83 0.43
N LEU A 13 -14.88 7.45 0.86
CA LEU A 13 -13.77 7.20 -0.07
C LEU A 13 -14.02 6.01 -1.00
N VAL A 14 -14.82 5.04 -0.55
CA VAL A 14 -15.13 3.85 -1.34
C VAL A 14 -16.32 4.08 -2.28
N SER A 15 -17.23 5.02 -1.97
CA SER A 15 -18.36 5.32 -2.86
C SER A 15 -17.94 5.95 -4.18
N ASP A 16 -16.84 6.70 -4.20
CA ASP A 16 -16.22 7.23 -5.41
C ASP A 16 -14.70 6.96 -5.36
N LEU A 17 -14.34 5.71 -5.66
CA LEU A 17 -12.99 5.21 -5.44
C LEU A 17 -11.96 5.87 -6.34
N ASP A 18 -12.28 6.14 -7.62
CA ASP A 18 -11.33 6.72 -8.56
C ASP A 18 -11.02 8.18 -8.18
N ALA A 19 -12.04 9.00 -7.95
CA ALA A 19 -11.83 10.38 -7.49
C ALA A 19 -11.08 10.43 -6.14
N SER A 20 -11.39 9.48 -5.25
CA SER A 20 -10.71 9.37 -3.96
C SER A 20 -9.23 9.00 -4.11
N ILE A 21 -8.89 8.10 -5.03
CA ILE A 21 -7.49 7.74 -5.32
C ILE A 21 -6.73 8.97 -5.82
N ASP A 22 -7.32 9.74 -6.74
CA ASP A 22 -6.70 10.94 -7.28
C ASP A 22 -6.41 11.97 -6.17
N HIS A 23 -7.40 12.26 -5.31
CA HIS A 23 -7.21 13.17 -4.18
C HIS A 23 -6.20 12.69 -3.15
N LEU A 24 -6.19 11.38 -2.86
CA LEU A 24 -5.24 10.82 -1.90
C LEU A 24 -3.82 10.73 -2.49
N ALA A 25 -3.67 10.61 -3.81
CA ALA A 25 -2.37 10.64 -4.47
C ALA A 25 -1.68 11.99 -4.24
N ASP A 26 -2.41 13.11 -4.30
CA ASP A 26 -1.86 14.44 -3.97
C ASP A 26 -1.32 14.49 -2.53
N TRP A 27 -2.02 13.87 -1.59
CA TRP A 27 -1.65 13.85 -0.18
C TRP A 27 -0.40 13.02 0.13
N THR A 28 0.07 12.21 -0.82
CA THR A 28 1.36 11.51 -0.70
C THR A 28 2.55 12.45 -0.68
N GLN A 29 2.39 13.72 -1.11
CA GLN A 29 3.45 14.73 -1.10
C GLN A 29 3.41 15.66 0.11
N ASP A 30 2.44 15.46 1.01
CA ASP A 30 2.27 16.34 2.17
C ASP A 30 3.49 16.26 3.13
N PRO A 31 3.95 17.39 3.71
CA PRO A 31 5.06 17.38 4.67
C PRO A 31 4.80 16.50 5.90
N SER A 32 3.53 16.33 6.30
CA SER A 32 3.12 15.52 7.44
C SER A 32 3.08 14.04 7.10
N GLU A 33 3.91 13.24 7.79
CA GLU A 33 3.87 11.77 7.70
C GLU A 33 2.48 11.19 8.05
N ARG A 34 1.66 11.92 8.83
CA ARG A 34 0.32 11.47 9.22
C ARG A 34 -0.65 11.55 8.05
N ILE A 35 -0.53 12.59 7.22
CA ILE A 35 -1.36 12.79 6.02
C ILE A 35 -0.95 11.77 4.96
N ARG A 36 0.36 11.62 4.70
CA ARG A 36 0.87 10.60 3.78
C ARG A 36 0.46 9.19 4.18
N ARG A 37 0.55 8.85 5.48
CA ARG A 37 0.05 7.56 5.97
C ARG A 37 -1.46 7.44 5.79
N PHE A 38 -2.22 8.49 6.06
CA PHE A 38 -3.68 8.44 5.88
C PHE A 38 -4.04 8.06 4.44
N ALA A 39 -3.33 8.61 3.45
CA ALA A 39 -3.53 8.28 2.04
C ALA A 39 -3.39 6.77 1.77
N SER A 40 -2.32 6.13 2.25
CA SER A 40 -2.17 4.68 2.09
C SER A 40 -3.11 3.86 2.98
N GLU A 41 -3.31 4.25 4.24
CA GLU A 41 -4.06 3.44 5.21
C GLU A 41 -5.55 3.40 4.91
N SER A 42 -6.13 4.53 4.49
CA SER A 42 -7.58 4.70 4.30
C SER A 42 -8.16 3.77 3.23
N LEU A 43 -7.37 3.42 2.22
CA LEU A 43 -7.75 2.54 1.12
C LEU A 43 -7.11 1.15 1.17
N ARG A 44 -6.67 0.67 2.34
CA ARG A 44 -6.18 -0.73 2.45
C ARG A 44 -7.22 -1.75 1.94
N PRO A 45 -6.86 -2.72 1.08
CA PRO A 45 -7.82 -3.68 0.51
C PRO A 45 -8.50 -4.55 1.58
N ARG A 46 -7.76 -4.91 2.63
CA ARG A 46 -8.22 -5.74 3.76
C ARG A 46 -7.88 -5.09 5.11
N GLY A 47 -8.62 -4.06 5.47
CA GLY A 47 -8.53 -3.47 6.81
C GLY A 47 -9.02 -4.45 7.87
N VAL A 48 -8.26 -4.64 8.95
CA VAL A 48 -8.66 -5.50 10.09
C VAL A 48 -9.93 -4.96 10.78
N TRP A 49 -10.13 -3.64 10.69
CA TRP A 49 -11.20 -2.92 11.37
C TRP A 49 -12.25 -2.35 10.41
N ALA A 50 -12.20 -2.73 9.12
CA ALA A 50 -13.07 -2.14 8.12
C ALA A 50 -13.47 -3.15 7.03
N THR A 51 -14.63 -2.90 6.41
CA THR A 51 -15.11 -3.68 5.27
C THR A 51 -14.04 -3.72 4.17
N HIS A 52 -13.82 -4.91 3.63
CA HIS A 52 -12.92 -5.11 2.51
C HIS A 52 -13.35 -4.28 1.31
N ILE A 53 -12.40 -3.67 0.59
CA ILE A 53 -12.68 -2.99 -0.67
C ILE A 53 -12.49 -4.02 -1.78
N ALA A 54 -13.58 -4.59 -2.29
CA ALA A 54 -13.54 -5.63 -3.31
C ALA A 54 -12.77 -5.19 -4.56
N ALA A 55 -13.03 -3.97 -5.04
CA ALA A 55 -12.36 -3.38 -6.19
C ALA A 55 -10.82 -3.40 -6.09
N LEU A 56 -10.27 -3.04 -4.92
CA LEU A 56 -8.81 -3.02 -4.69
C LEU A 56 -8.23 -4.40 -4.37
N LYS A 57 -9.07 -5.39 -4.02
CA LYS A 57 -8.62 -6.79 -3.93
C LYS A 57 -8.48 -7.43 -5.30
N GLU A 58 -9.36 -7.08 -6.23
CA GLU A 58 -9.44 -7.63 -7.59
C GLU A 58 -8.45 -6.94 -8.53
N ALA A 59 -8.39 -5.62 -8.45
CA ALA A 59 -7.54 -4.72 -9.24
C ALA A 59 -6.67 -3.82 -8.34
N PRO A 60 -5.68 -4.38 -7.62
CA PRO A 60 -4.79 -3.62 -6.73
C PRO A 60 -3.93 -2.58 -7.45
N GLU A 61 -3.71 -2.72 -8.76
CA GLU A 61 -3.00 -1.74 -9.59
C GLU A 61 -3.61 -0.33 -9.51
N ARG A 62 -4.92 -0.22 -9.20
CA ARG A 62 -5.60 1.06 -8.94
C ARG A 62 -5.01 1.83 -7.77
N GLY A 63 -4.36 1.14 -6.82
CA GLY A 63 -3.69 1.76 -5.68
C GLY A 63 -2.29 2.30 -5.99
N GLU A 64 -1.68 1.95 -7.12
CA GLU A 64 -0.31 2.37 -7.45
C GLU A 64 -0.07 3.89 -7.44
N PRO A 65 -1.03 4.77 -7.82
CA PRO A 65 -0.88 6.22 -7.68
C PRO A 65 -0.60 6.68 -6.24
N ILE A 66 -1.10 5.95 -5.23
CA ILE A 66 -0.86 6.27 -3.82
C ILE A 66 0.44 5.60 -3.32
N LEU A 67 0.72 4.38 -3.75
CA LEU A 67 1.82 3.57 -3.21
C LEU A 67 3.18 3.96 -3.80
N THR A 68 3.23 4.22 -5.10
CA THR A 68 4.48 4.47 -5.82
C THR A 68 5.22 5.70 -5.29
N PRO A 69 4.55 6.85 -5.03
CA PRO A 69 5.24 8.00 -4.45
C PRO A 69 5.79 7.74 -3.04
N LEU A 70 5.15 6.83 -2.29
CA LEU A 70 5.53 6.49 -0.91
C LEU A 70 6.54 5.34 -0.82
N ARG A 71 6.97 4.75 -1.94
CA ARG A 71 7.85 3.56 -1.98
C ARG A 71 9.21 3.74 -1.28
N ALA A 72 9.63 4.99 -1.08
CA ALA A 72 10.90 5.36 -0.44
C ALA A 72 10.68 6.38 0.69
N ASP A 73 9.48 6.45 1.27
CA ASP A 73 9.16 7.42 2.32
C ASP A 73 10.13 7.31 3.50
N PRO A 74 10.66 8.43 4.05
CA PRO A 74 11.61 8.38 5.17
C PRO A 74 10.96 7.93 6.49
N SER A 75 9.63 8.04 6.62
CA SER A 75 8.92 7.67 7.84
C SER A 75 8.63 6.18 7.91
N ARG A 76 9.13 5.52 8.96
CA ARG A 76 8.74 4.13 9.30
C ARG A 76 7.23 4.00 9.47
N TYR A 77 6.56 5.05 9.93
CA TYR A 77 5.11 5.07 10.13
C TYR A 77 4.37 4.97 8.79
N VAL A 78 4.86 5.63 7.74
CA VAL A 78 4.31 5.52 6.39
C VAL A 78 4.69 4.18 5.76
N GLN A 79 5.97 3.79 5.83
CA GLN A 79 6.49 2.52 5.30
C GLN A 79 5.67 1.31 5.79
N ASP A 80 5.32 1.26 7.07
CA ASP A 80 4.53 0.17 7.64
C ASP A 80 3.11 0.11 7.04
N SER A 81 2.52 1.26 6.73
CA SER A 81 1.19 1.34 6.10
C SER A 81 1.24 0.86 4.65
N VAL A 82 2.21 1.32 3.87
CA VAL A 82 2.44 0.88 2.49
C VAL A 82 2.69 -0.64 2.44
N ALA A 83 3.57 -1.15 3.31
CA ALA A 83 3.84 -2.59 3.38
C ALA A 83 2.61 -3.41 3.77
N ASN A 84 1.76 -2.89 4.68
CA ASN A 84 0.52 -3.56 5.04
C ASN A 84 -0.49 -3.53 3.90
N TRP A 85 -0.58 -2.42 3.15
CA TRP A 85 -1.43 -2.33 1.97
C TRP A 85 -1.07 -3.40 0.94
N ILE A 86 0.21 -3.52 0.59
CA ILE A 86 0.69 -4.52 -0.38
C ILE A 86 0.47 -5.94 0.17
N ASN A 87 0.73 -6.18 1.45
CA ASN A 87 0.48 -7.48 2.08
C ASN A 87 -1.01 -7.87 2.04
N ASP A 88 -1.92 -6.91 2.18
CA ASP A 88 -3.35 -7.15 2.08
C ASP A 88 -3.79 -7.49 0.65
N ALA A 89 -3.24 -6.78 -0.35
CA ALA A 89 -3.44 -7.09 -1.76
C ALA A 89 -2.89 -8.48 -2.13
N ALA A 90 -1.71 -8.85 -1.62
CA ALA A 90 -1.06 -10.12 -1.87
C ALA A 90 -1.90 -11.35 -1.47
N LYS A 91 -2.86 -11.19 -0.55
CA LYS A 91 -3.80 -12.26 -0.15
C LYS A 91 -4.81 -12.61 -1.23
N SER A 92 -5.03 -11.75 -2.24
CA SER A 92 -5.87 -12.05 -3.40
C SER A 92 -5.11 -12.00 -4.73
N ARG A 93 -4.11 -11.13 -4.86
CA ARG A 93 -3.28 -10.95 -6.05
C ARG A 93 -1.79 -11.04 -5.70
N PRO A 94 -1.29 -12.24 -5.35
CA PRO A 94 0.12 -12.44 -5.02
C PRO A 94 1.05 -12.17 -6.21
N ASP A 95 0.57 -12.43 -7.43
CA ASP A 95 1.21 -12.14 -8.70
C ASP A 95 1.56 -10.65 -8.82
N TRP A 96 0.57 -9.77 -8.59
CA TRP A 96 0.75 -8.33 -8.64
C TRP A 96 1.72 -7.83 -7.56
N ALA A 97 1.61 -8.36 -6.34
CA ALA A 97 2.46 -7.93 -5.23
C ALA A 97 3.95 -8.28 -5.49
N LEU A 98 4.21 -9.47 -6.05
CA LEU A 98 5.55 -9.89 -6.46
C LEU A 98 6.09 -8.99 -7.58
N ASP A 99 5.31 -8.75 -8.63
CA ASP A 99 5.71 -7.88 -9.74
C ASP A 99 6.05 -6.45 -9.27
N LEU A 100 5.16 -5.84 -8.48
CA LEU A 100 5.40 -4.51 -7.92
C LEU A 100 6.69 -4.47 -7.09
N CYS A 101 6.90 -5.45 -6.22
CA CYS A 101 8.11 -5.51 -5.39
C CYS A 101 9.37 -5.69 -6.25
N ARG A 102 9.34 -6.51 -7.30
CA ARG A 102 10.46 -6.67 -8.25
C ARG A 102 10.77 -5.38 -8.98
N ARG A 103 9.74 -4.68 -9.48
CA ARG A 103 9.91 -3.36 -10.12
C ARG A 103 10.59 -2.38 -9.18
N TRP A 104 10.19 -2.37 -7.91
CA TRP A 104 10.75 -1.46 -6.92
C TRP A 104 12.19 -1.79 -6.54
N THR A 105 12.55 -3.07 -6.37
CA THR A 105 13.93 -3.48 -6.07
C THR A 105 14.86 -3.28 -7.27
N THR A 106 14.35 -3.42 -8.50
CA THR A 106 15.14 -3.23 -9.74
C THR A 106 15.38 -1.75 -10.06
N ALA A 107 14.50 -0.86 -9.60
CA ALA A 107 14.60 0.59 -9.86
C ALA A 107 15.75 1.29 -9.10
N GLY A 108 16.36 0.62 -8.12
CA GLY A 108 17.52 1.12 -7.38
C GLY A 108 17.52 0.70 -5.91
N GLU A 109 18.70 0.81 -5.28
CA GLU A 109 18.89 0.47 -3.88
C GLU A 109 18.35 1.61 -2.98
N ASN A 110 17.40 1.29 -2.11
CA ASN A 110 16.88 2.21 -1.10
C ASN A 110 16.46 1.43 0.16
N PRO A 111 17.05 1.71 1.33
CA PRO A 111 16.73 0.99 2.56
C PRO A 111 15.25 1.05 2.99
N ALA A 112 14.55 2.15 2.68
CA ALA A 112 13.12 2.28 2.95
C ALA A 112 12.32 1.33 2.04
N THR A 113 12.64 1.30 0.75
CA THR A 113 12.01 0.42 -0.24
C THR A 113 12.24 -1.05 0.11
N GLU A 114 13.48 -1.46 0.41
CA GLU A 114 13.81 -2.82 0.83
C GLU A 114 13.02 -3.25 2.06
N ARG A 115 12.91 -2.36 3.06
CA ARG A 115 12.11 -2.62 4.26
C ARG A 115 10.63 -2.81 3.90
N ILE A 116 10.07 -1.96 3.05
CA ILE A 116 8.67 -2.07 2.61
C ILE A 116 8.47 -3.42 1.92
N VAL A 117 9.31 -3.77 0.94
CA VAL A 117 9.22 -5.02 0.18
C VAL A 117 9.32 -6.25 1.08
N LYS A 118 10.33 -6.30 1.96
CA LYS A 118 10.50 -7.40 2.93
C LYS A 118 9.27 -7.58 3.81
N ARG A 119 8.68 -6.47 4.27
CA ARG A 119 7.49 -6.50 5.13
C ARG A 119 6.22 -6.80 4.32
N ALA A 120 6.11 -6.36 3.09
CA ALA A 120 4.96 -6.58 2.22
C ALA A 120 4.78 -8.07 1.89
N LEU A 121 5.88 -8.76 1.58
CA LEU A 121 5.89 -10.17 1.18
C LEU A 121 6.05 -11.15 2.35
N ARG A 122 5.82 -10.70 3.59
CA ARG A 122 6.00 -11.51 4.82
C ARG A 122 5.03 -12.68 4.98
N SER A 123 4.02 -12.78 4.11
CA SER A 123 2.96 -13.79 4.22
C SER A 123 3.14 -14.85 3.14
N GLY A 124 3.13 -16.11 3.56
CA GLY A 124 3.35 -17.25 2.67
C GLY A 124 4.81 -17.33 2.17
N ASP A 125 4.99 -17.93 1.01
CA ASP A 125 6.31 -18.19 0.41
C ASP A 125 6.75 -17.08 -0.58
N LEU A 126 6.08 -15.93 -0.57
CA LEU A 126 6.31 -14.85 -1.53
C LEU A 126 7.72 -14.26 -1.43
N ALA A 127 8.27 -14.16 -0.22
CA ALA A 127 9.64 -13.67 -0.04
C ALA A 127 10.70 -14.59 -0.69
N ALA A 128 10.46 -15.91 -0.73
CA ALA A 128 11.34 -16.86 -1.42
C ALA A 128 11.17 -16.74 -2.94
N GLN A 129 9.94 -16.59 -3.42
CA GLN A 129 9.62 -16.45 -4.86
C GLN A 129 10.14 -15.15 -5.48
N LEU A 130 10.37 -14.10 -4.69
CA LEU A 130 10.99 -12.88 -5.17
C LEU A 130 12.42 -13.15 -5.69
N HIS A 131 13.18 -13.99 -4.99
CA HIS A 131 14.59 -14.26 -5.27
C HIS A 131 14.83 -15.43 -6.23
N SER A 132 13.82 -16.27 -6.50
CA SER A 132 13.98 -17.44 -7.38
C SER A 132 13.81 -17.15 -8.88
N GLN A 133 13.51 -15.91 -9.26
CA GLN A 133 13.32 -15.48 -10.65
C GLN A 133 14.16 -14.25 -11.03
N ALA A 134 15.18 -13.93 -10.23
CA ALA A 134 16.22 -12.95 -10.54
C ALA A 134 17.48 -13.69 -11.03
#